data_AF-A0A3S0DC84-F1
#
_entry.id   AF-A0A3S0DC84-F1
#
_cell.length_a   1.000
_cell.length_b   1.000
_cell.length_c   1.000
_cell.angle_alpha   90.00
_cell.angle_beta   90.00
_cell.angle_gamma   90.00
#
_symmetry.space_group_name_H-M   'P 1'
#
loop_
_entity.id
_entity.type
_entity.pdbx_description
1 polymer ?
#
loop_
_entity_poly.entity_id
_entity_poly.type
_entity_poly.pdbx_seq_one_letter_code
_entity_poly.pdbx_strand_id
1 'polypeptide(L)'
;NSLPAVQALGSSQSLTETFRYTLTDQDGDTASATLTVTINGYTPAPPAITPVDGNGAATGQATVFEAGLTDVADDSETTTGTITVSAPEGLV
;
A
#
# COMPACT_ATOMS: atom_id res chain seq x y z
N ASN A 1 10.50 9.69 -5.27
CA ASN A 1 10.31 11.03 -5.86
C ASN A 1 10.80 12.05 -4.83
N SER A 2 11.68 12.98 -5.19
CA SER A 2 12.28 13.95 -4.24
C SER A 2 11.61 15.32 -4.23
N LEU A 3 10.57 15.55 -5.04
CA LEU A 3 9.84 16.83 -5.10
C LEU A 3 8.79 16.89 -3.97
N PRO A 4 8.96 17.77 -2.95
CA PRO A 4 8.04 17.83 -1.81
C PRO A 4 6.61 18.18 -2.21
N ALA A 5 6.43 19.02 -3.23
CA ALA A 5 5.12 19.43 -3.72
C ALA A 5 4.30 18.25 -4.30
N VAL A 6 4.95 17.30 -4.98
CA VAL A 6 4.28 16.09 -5.50
C VAL A 6 3.95 15.13 -4.35
N GLN A 7 4.85 15.00 -3.37
CA GLN A 7 4.62 14.16 -2.19
C GLN A 7 3.50 14.70 -1.27
N ALA A 8 3.23 16.00 -1.33
CA ALA A 8 2.19 16.64 -0.51
C ALA A 8 0.78 16.55 -1.11
N LEU A 9 0.61 16.03 -2.33
CA LEU A 9 -0.71 15.94 -2.97
C LEU A 9 -1.58 14.86 -2.29
N GLY A 10 -2.65 15.29 -1.62
CA GLY A 10 -3.68 14.39 -1.11
C GLY A 10 -4.60 13.83 -2.21
N SER A 11 -5.43 12.81 -1.90
CA SER A 11 -6.30 12.12 -2.88
C SER A 11 -7.24 12.99 -3.72
N SER A 12 -7.51 14.23 -3.29
CA SER A 12 -8.37 15.18 -4.01
C SER A 12 -7.59 16.36 -4.62
N GLN A 13 -6.27 16.29 -4.62
CA GLN A 13 -5.39 17.33 -5.14
C GLN A 13 -4.69 16.85 -6.41
N SER A 14 -4.35 17.79 -7.28
CA SER A 14 -3.57 17.49 -8.49
C SER A 14 -2.58 18.61 -8.78
N LEU A 15 -1.43 18.27 -9.32
CA LEU A 15 -0.47 19.20 -9.89
C LEU A 15 -0.48 19.07 -11.41
N THR A 16 -0.46 20.19 -12.12
CA THR A 16 -0.33 20.20 -13.58
C THR A 16 1.03 20.76 -13.97
N GLU A 17 1.79 19.99 -14.74
CA GLU A 17 3.04 20.42 -15.34
C GLU A 17 2.83 20.62 -16.84
N THR A 18 3.36 21.73 -17.37
CA THR A 18 3.20 22.10 -18.78
C THR A 18 4.57 22.27 -19.41
N PHE A 19 4.86 21.46 -20.43
CA PHE A 19 6.11 21.49 -21.18
C PHE A 19 5.84 22.04 -22.57
N ARG A 20 6.43 23.19 -22.88
CA ARG A 20 6.42 23.74 -24.24
C ARG A 20 7.65 23.23 -24.98
N TYR A 21 7.44 22.64 -26.15
CA TYR A 21 8.54 22.14 -26.98
C TYR A 21 8.42 22.67 -28.41
N THR A 22 9.55 22.69 -29.09
CA THR A 22 9.67 23.07 -30.50
C THR A 22 10.26 21.90 -31.25
N LEU A 23 9.57 21.48 -32.31
CA LEU A 23 10.07 20.52 -33.29
C LEU A 23 10.66 21.31 -34.45
N THR A 24 11.78 20.84 -34.97
CA THR A 24 12.42 21.36 -36.19
C THR A 24 12.53 20.21 -37.17
N ASP A 25 12.08 20.40 -38.40
CA ASP A 25 12.27 19.41 -39.46
C ASP A 25 13.66 19.51 -40.09
N GLN A 26 13.89 18.77 -41.18
CA GLN A 26 15.21 18.62 -41.76
C GLN A 26 15.67 19.88 -42.53
N ASP A 27 14.74 20.65 -43.06
CA ASP A 27 14.95 21.89 -43.80
C ASP A 27 14.89 23.15 -42.90
N GLY A 28 14.53 22.98 -41.64
CA GLY A 28 14.73 23.98 -40.58
C GLY A 28 13.44 24.72 -40.20
N ASP A 29 12.30 24.33 -40.74
CA ASP A 29 11.01 24.83 -40.30
C ASP A 29 10.73 24.35 -38.88
N THR A 30 10.10 25.23 -38.09
CA THR A 30 9.84 24.95 -36.68
C THR A 30 8.37 25.00 -36.35
N ALA A 31 7.92 24.06 -35.52
CA ALA A 31 6.57 24.01 -34.98
C ALA A 31 6.64 23.87 -33.46
N SER A 32 5.90 24.72 -32.73
CA SER A 32 5.78 24.59 -31.28
C SER A 32 4.52 23.84 -30.88
N ALA A 33 4.62 23.03 -29.83
CA ALA A 33 3.49 22.34 -29.21
C ALA A 33 3.65 22.29 -27.69
N THR A 34 2.57 21.90 -27.01
CA THR A 34 2.49 21.86 -25.55
C THR A 34 2.12 20.46 -25.10
N LEU A 35 2.91 19.89 -24.19
CA LEU A 35 2.58 18.67 -23.46
C LEU A 35 2.13 19.06 -22.05
N THR A 36 0.90 18.68 -21.70
CA THR A 36 0.35 18.86 -20.36
C THR A 36 0.35 17.52 -19.64
N VAL A 37 0.97 17.47 -18.47
CA VAL A 37 1.00 16.30 -17.57
C VAL A 37 0.21 16.65 -16.31
N THR A 38 -0.80 15.84 -16.00
CA THR A 38 -1.56 15.95 -14.76
C THR A 38 -1.13 14.87 -13.79
N ILE A 39 -0.67 15.28 -12.63
CA ILE A 39 -0.26 14.42 -11.52
C ILE A 39 -1.38 14.47 -10.49
N ASN A 40 -2.10 13.37 -10.31
CA ASN A 40 -3.11 13.25 -9.28
C ASN A 40 -2.45 12.78 -7.98
N GLY A 41 -2.78 13.47 -6.89
CA GLY A 41 -2.43 13.04 -5.55
C GLY A 41 -3.17 11.77 -5.16
N TYR A 42 -2.55 11.01 -4.28
CA TYR A 42 -3.15 9.83 -3.72
C TYR A 42 -2.69 9.67 -2.27
N THR A 43 -3.66 9.62 -1.37
CA THR A 43 -3.46 9.30 0.05
C THR A 43 -3.92 7.86 0.28
N PRO A 44 -2.99 6.92 0.54
CA PRO A 44 -3.36 5.56 0.86
C PRO A 44 -4.18 5.51 2.15
N ALA A 45 -5.16 4.61 2.16
CA ALA A 45 -5.81 4.24 3.41
C ALA A 45 -4.76 3.69 4.39
N PRO A 46 -4.93 3.88 5.70
CA PRO A 46 -4.07 3.23 6.70
C PRO A 46 -4.03 1.72 6.44
N PRO A 47 -2.87 1.07 6.61
CA PRO A 47 -2.80 -0.38 6.48
C PRO A 47 -3.78 -1.04 7.46
N ALA A 48 -4.50 -2.04 6.95
CA ALA A 48 -5.43 -2.80 7.76
C ALA A 48 -4.75 -4.06 8.29
N ILE A 49 -5.00 -4.36 9.56
CA ILE A 49 -4.63 -5.63 10.19
C ILE A 49 -5.93 -6.39 10.44
N THR A 50 -6.02 -7.59 9.89
CA THR A 50 -7.16 -8.47 10.12
C THR A 50 -6.64 -9.83 10.58
N PRO A 51 -6.90 -10.22 11.84
CA PRO A 51 -6.62 -11.58 12.27
C PRO A 51 -7.63 -12.52 11.61
N VAL A 52 -7.13 -13.66 11.11
CA VAL A 52 -8.01 -14.76 10.69
C VAL A 52 -8.47 -15.49 11.94
N ASP A 53 -9.78 -15.57 12.15
CA ASP A 53 -10.33 -16.39 13.21
C ASP A 53 -10.22 -17.88 12.83
N GLY A 54 -9.38 -18.61 13.56
CA GLY A 54 -9.21 -20.05 13.40
C GLY A 54 -10.25 -20.88 14.17
N ASN A 55 -11.08 -20.26 15.02
CA ASN A 55 -12.02 -20.91 15.91
C ASN A 55 -13.47 -20.90 15.39
N GLY A 56 -13.70 -20.37 14.18
CA GLY A 56 -15.00 -20.39 13.51
C GLY A 56 -16.06 -19.56 14.24
N ALA A 57 -17.07 -20.24 14.81
CA ALA A 57 -18.16 -19.58 15.54
C ALA A 57 -17.94 -19.53 17.06
N ALA A 58 -16.88 -20.16 17.57
CA ALA A 58 -16.54 -20.14 18.98
C ALA A 58 -15.81 -18.83 19.35
N THR A 59 -15.83 -18.46 20.63
CA THR A 59 -15.18 -17.24 21.11
C THR A 59 -13.66 -17.39 21.13
N GLY A 60 -12.91 -16.34 20.74
CA GLY A 60 -11.45 -16.33 20.73
C GLY A 60 -10.86 -16.91 19.44
N GLN A 61 -9.55 -16.76 19.23
CA GLN A 61 -8.89 -17.09 17.94
C GLN A 61 -8.61 -18.59 17.74
N ALA A 62 -8.46 -19.36 18.81
CA ALA A 62 -8.27 -20.81 18.77
C ALA A 62 -8.69 -21.45 20.10
N THR A 63 -9.04 -22.74 20.05
CA THR A 63 -9.25 -23.57 21.24
C THR A 63 -8.10 -24.57 21.36
N VAL A 64 -7.42 -24.59 22.50
CA VAL A 64 -6.37 -25.55 22.82
C VAL A 64 -6.89 -26.48 23.90
N PHE A 65 -6.79 -27.80 23.68
CA PHE A 65 -7.20 -28.82 24.65
C PHE A 65 -5.96 -29.38 25.34
N GLU A 66 -5.70 -28.89 26.55
CA GLU A 66 -4.55 -29.31 27.35
C GLU A 66 -4.90 -30.54 28.20
N ALA A 67 -4.68 -31.73 27.66
CA ALA A 67 -4.99 -32.98 28.39
C ALA A 67 -3.81 -33.52 29.23
N GLY A 68 -2.62 -32.90 29.19
CA GLY A 68 -1.40 -33.61 29.63
C GLY A 68 -0.17 -32.79 30.01
N LEU A 69 -0.27 -31.58 30.53
CA LEU A 69 0.90 -30.82 30.97
C LEU A 69 1.51 -31.43 32.27
N THR A 70 2.37 -32.43 32.13
CA THR A 70 3.17 -33.01 33.22
C THR A 70 4.66 -32.62 33.18
N ASP A 71 5.09 -31.84 32.17
CA ASP A 71 6.49 -31.44 31.98
C ASP A 71 6.60 -29.97 31.52
N VAL A 72 7.67 -29.29 31.92
CA VAL A 72 7.92 -27.85 31.72
C VAL A 72 8.51 -27.52 30.34
N ALA A 73 8.72 -28.52 29.49
CA ALA A 73 9.31 -28.41 28.16
C ALA A 73 8.35 -28.74 27.01
N ASP A 74 7.06 -28.96 27.29
CA ASP A 74 6.05 -29.15 26.25
C ASP A 74 5.65 -27.78 25.65
N ASP A 75 5.55 -27.73 24.31
CA ASP A 75 5.11 -26.56 23.52
C ASP A 75 3.78 -26.86 22.80
N SER A 76 3.09 -27.95 23.17
CA SER A 76 1.81 -28.39 22.57
C SER A 76 0.63 -27.47 22.92
N GLU A 77 0.86 -26.42 23.70
CA GLU A 77 -0.06 -25.31 24.02
C GLU A 77 -0.05 -24.20 22.96
N THR A 78 0.73 -24.35 21.90
CA THR A 78 0.85 -23.33 20.86
C THR A 78 -0.19 -23.50 19.75
N THR A 79 -0.80 -22.39 19.35
CA THR A 79 -1.65 -22.31 18.16
C THR A 79 -0.97 -21.43 17.13
N THR A 80 -1.05 -21.83 15.85
CA THR A 80 -0.52 -21.03 14.75
C THR A 80 -1.65 -20.29 14.05
N GLY A 81 -1.38 -19.06 13.63
CA GLY A 81 -2.31 -18.28 12.82
C GLY A 81 -1.57 -17.33 11.91
N THR A 82 -2.28 -16.77 10.94
CA THR A 82 -1.74 -15.72 10.08
C THR A 82 -2.42 -14.39 10.39
N ILE A 83 -1.63 -13.34 10.35
CA ILE A 83 -2.10 -11.96 10.33
C ILE A 83 -1.85 -11.45 8.93
N THR A 84 -2.92 -11.08 8.22
CA THR A 84 -2.78 -10.44 6.92
C THR A 84 -2.68 -8.94 7.11
N VAL A 85 -1.62 -8.36 6.58
CA VAL A 85 -1.47 -6.91 6.43
C VAL A 85 -1.70 -6.59 4.97
N SER A 86 -2.67 -5.71 4.70
CA SER A 86 -2.92 -5.22 3.35
C SER A 86 -2.63 -3.73 3.27
N ALA A 87 -1.80 -3.37 2.30
CA ALA A 87 -1.55 -2.01 1.89
C ALA A 87 -1.44 -2.02 0.35
N PRO A 88 -2.56 -1.77 -0.38
CA PRO A 88 -2.60 -1.86 -1.84
C PRO A 88 -1.56 -0.99 -2.56
N GLU A 89 -0.99 -0.03 -1.83
CA GLU A 89 -0.16 1.07 -2.29
C GLU A 89 1.26 1.00 -1.70
N GLY A 90 1.54 -0.04 -0.91
CA GLY A 90 2.78 -0.19 -0.14
C GLY A 90 2.63 0.20 1.34
N LEU A 91 3.56 -0.31 2.15
CA LEU A 91 3.70 0.07 3.55
C LEU A 91 4.61 1.31 3.60
N VAL A 92 4.08 2.42 4.11
CA VAL A 92 4.85 3.66 4.32
C VAL A 92 5.39 3.75 5.73
#